data_AF-A0A1G1C1J2-F1
#
_entry.id   AF-A0A1G1C1J2-F1
#
_cell.length_a   1.000
_cell.length_b   1.000
_cell.length_c   1.000
_cell.angle_alpha   90.00
_cell.angle_beta   90.00
_cell.angle_gamma   90.00
#
_symmetry.space_group_name_H-M   'P 1'
#
loop_
_entity.id
_entity.type
_entity.pdbx_description
1 polymer ?
#
loop_
_entity_poly.entity_id
_entity_poly.type
_entity_poly.pdbx_seq_one_letter_code
_entity_poly.pdbx_strand_id
1 'polypeptide(L)'
;MSRRRPGTWPDSLVRWYRRNRRDLPWRRETTPYRVWISEIMLQQTQVATVVPYFERFVARFPDARSLAAADVADVLKAWEGLGYYSRARNLHRAAHVVARDCGGELPCSVEQLAGLPGFGPYTTAAVASIAFGLPFPVVDGNVLRVFSRFWAIAGDVRSTRIRECIRTRLADAIASQRSPSDFNQALMELGARVCRPRDPDCGGCPLAQECEALQRGLTRDLPERQQRRRIPHLRVAVGVVWNNGRFLIARRGLDQMLGGLWEFPGGKRERGETLAETAVREVREEVGLDVRVVRRVCTVRHGYSHFTVTLTVFECELRCDPAQLRCTRPTAWITLAETDRYAFPGVNRKIFAVLRRC
;
A
#
# COMPACT_ATOMS: atom_id res chain seq x y z
N MET A 1 -30.43 -5.13 34.45
CA MET A 1 -30.04 -5.57 33.08
C MET A 1 -31.12 -5.15 32.10
N SER A 2 -30.99 -3.96 31.50
CA SER A 2 -31.94 -3.47 30.49
C SER A 2 -31.63 -4.16 29.16
N ARG A 3 -32.52 -5.06 28.71
CA ARG A 3 -32.50 -5.59 27.34
C ARG A 3 -32.81 -4.43 26.39
N ARG A 4 -31.78 -3.70 25.95
CA ARG A 4 -31.89 -2.73 24.84
C ARG A 4 -32.55 -3.47 23.66
N ARG A 5 -33.62 -2.90 23.10
CA ARG A 5 -34.20 -3.37 21.83
C ARG A 5 -33.06 -3.55 20.82
N PRO A 6 -33.06 -4.62 19.99
CA PRO A 6 -32.04 -4.77 18.95
C PRO A 6 -32.07 -3.51 18.08
N GLY A 7 -30.93 -2.79 18.04
CA GLY A 7 -30.80 -1.56 17.26
C GLY A 7 -31.07 -1.84 15.78
N THR A 8 -31.77 -0.93 15.11
CA THR A 8 -32.15 -1.06 13.69
C THR A 8 -31.06 -0.55 12.74
N TRP A 9 -29.94 -0.10 13.32
CA TRP A 9 -28.83 0.48 12.60
C TRP A 9 -28.19 -0.42 11.53
N PRO A 10 -28.07 -1.78 11.68
CA PRO A 10 -27.46 -2.60 10.64
C PRO A 10 -28.25 -2.56 9.33
N ASP A 11 -29.57 -2.72 9.42
CA ASP A 11 -30.46 -2.69 8.26
C ASP A 11 -30.53 -1.30 7.63
N SER A 12 -30.54 -0.25 8.47
CA SER A 12 -30.50 1.14 8.02
C SER A 12 -29.22 1.45 7.24
N LEU A 13 -28.08 0.94 7.71
CA LEU A 13 -26.79 1.06 7.05
C LEU A 13 -26.76 0.35 5.69
N VAL A 14 -27.20 -0.90 5.63
CA VAL A 14 -27.25 -1.68 4.38
C VAL A 14 -28.20 -1.03 3.36
N ARG A 15 -29.37 -0.56 3.81
CA ARG A 15 -30.33 0.15 2.95
C ARG A 15 -29.74 1.44 2.40
N TRP A 16 -29.05 2.21 3.23
CA TRP A 16 -28.34 3.41 2.80
C TRP A 16 -27.26 3.07 1.76
N TYR A 17 -26.45 2.03 2.01
CA TYR A 17 -25.39 1.62 1.10
C TYR A 17 -25.92 1.24 -0.28
N ARG A 18 -26.99 0.43 -0.35
CA ARG A 18 -27.60 0.04 -1.64
C ARG A 18 -28.05 1.24 -2.49
N ARG A 19 -28.43 2.35 -1.86
CA ARG A 19 -28.85 3.59 -2.54
C ARG A 19 -27.69 4.54 -2.85
N ASN A 20 -26.60 4.48 -2.10
CA ASN A 20 -25.53 5.50 -2.12
C ASN A 20 -24.14 4.97 -2.47
N ARG A 21 -23.98 3.66 -2.69
CA ARG A 21 -22.68 3.05 -3.01
C ARG A 21 -22.09 3.67 -4.26
N ARG A 22 -20.82 4.04 -4.19
CA ARG A 22 -20.07 4.43 -5.40
C ARG A 22 -20.00 3.26 -6.37
N ASP A 23 -20.15 3.59 -7.64
CA ASP A 23 -19.83 2.71 -8.75
C ASP A 23 -18.30 2.60 -8.87
N LEU A 24 -17.76 1.42 -8.58
CA LEU A 24 -16.32 1.15 -8.55
C LEU A 24 -16.02 -0.09 -9.40
N PRO A 25 -14.90 -0.15 -10.14
CA PRO A 25 -14.64 -1.24 -11.08
C PRO A 25 -14.67 -2.65 -10.44
N TRP A 26 -14.19 -2.77 -9.21
CA TRP A 26 -14.20 -4.02 -8.45
C TRP A 26 -15.57 -4.42 -7.86
N ARG A 27 -16.59 -3.54 -7.95
CA ARG A 27 -17.97 -3.81 -7.51
C ARG A 27 -18.93 -4.17 -8.64
N ARG A 28 -18.55 -3.91 -9.90
CA ARG A 28 -19.38 -4.21 -11.08
C ARG A 28 -19.38 -5.70 -11.41
N GLU A 29 -18.21 -6.32 -11.34
CA GLU A 29 -17.97 -7.75 -11.54
C GLU A 29 -17.25 -8.28 -10.31
N THR A 30 -18.00 -8.76 -9.33
CA THR A 30 -17.44 -9.21 -8.06
C THR A 30 -16.97 -10.65 -8.20
N THR A 31 -15.67 -10.86 -8.36
CA THR A 31 -15.04 -12.19 -8.25
C THR A 31 -14.05 -12.20 -7.08
N PRO A 32 -13.75 -13.37 -6.47
CA PRO A 32 -12.76 -13.45 -5.40
C PRO A 32 -11.40 -12.84 -5.77
N TYR A 33 -10.96 -13.06 -7.02
CA TYR A 33 -9.72 -12.46 -7.53
C TYR A 33 -9.80 -10.93 -7.56
N ARG A 34 -10.85 -10.36 -8.14
CA ARG A 34 -11.01 -8.90 -8.26
C ARG A 34 -11.13 -8.21 -6.90
N VAL A 35 -11.89 -8.81 -5.97
CA VAL A 35 -11.98 -8.34 -4.58
C VAL A 35 -10.61 -8.36 -3.92
N TRP A 36 -9.88 -9.47 -4.05
CA TRP A 36 -8.54 -9.59 -3.50
C TRP A 36 -7.57 -8.52 -4.04
N ILE A 37 -7.52 -8.32 -5.36
CA ILE A 37 -6.68 -7.28 -5.97
C ILE A 37 -7.04 -5.89 -5.44
N SER A 38 -8.33 -5.53 -5.44
CA SER A 38 -8.77 -4.21 -4.97
C SER A 38 -8.45 -3.98 -3.50
N GLU A 39 -8.68 -4.98 -2.64
CA GLU A 39 -8.45 -4.85 -1.20
C GLU A 39 -6.96 -4.68 -0.88
N ILE A 40 -6.08 -5.40 -1.58
CA ILE A 40 -4.63 -5.19 -1.41
C ILE A 40 -4.23 -3.79 -1.91
N MET A 41 -4.76 -3.33 -3.05
CA MET A 41 -4.45 -2.00 -3.58
C MET A 41 -4.95 -0.87 -2.66
N LEU A 42 -6.11 -1.03 -2.02
CA LEU A 42 -6.72 -0.03 -1.14
C LEU A 42 -6.02 0.12 0.21
N GLN A 43 -5.14 -0.81 0.60
CA GLN A 43 -4.34 -0.67 1.81
C GLN A 43 -3.50 0.61 1.77
N GLN A 44 -3.81 1.57 2.64
CA GLN A 44 -3.13 2.87 2.74
C GLN A 44 -3.08 3.66 1.42
N THR A 45 -4.03 3.42 0.51
CA THR A 45 -4.10 4.10 -0.80
C THR A 45 -5.53 4.59 -1.03
N GLN A 46 -5.69 5.79 -1.59
CA GLN A 46 -7.02 6.36 -1.82
C GLN A 46 -7.72 5.71 -3.01
N VAL A 47 -9.05 5.57 -2.92
CA VAL A 47 -9.88 4.98 -3.98
C VAL A 47 -9.63 5.62 -5.35
N ALA A 48 -9.61 6.94 -5.44
CA ALA A 48 -9.39 7.66 -6.69
C ALA A 48 -8.02 7.34 -7.32
N THR A 49 -7.00 7.10 -6.51
CA THR A 49 -5.69 6.64 -6.97
C THR A 49 -5.74 5.19 -7.45
N VAL A 50 -6.47 4.31 -6.75
CA VAL A 50 -6.51 2.88 -7.05
C VAL A 50 -7.27 2.56 -8.34
N VAL A 51 -8.39 3.24 -8.63
CA VAL A 51 -9.25 2.97 -9.81
C VAL A 51 -8.46 2.73 -11.10
N PRO A 52 -7.63 3.67 -11.59
CA PRO A 52 -6.92 3.48 -12.86
C PRO A 52 -5.86 2.38 -12.79
N TYR A 53 -5.30 2.09 -11.61
CA TYR A 53 -4.34 0.99 -11.45
C TYR A 53 -5.02 -0.37 -11.46
N PHE A 54 -6.14 -0.48 -10.76
CA PHE A 54 -6.93 -1.70 -10.72
C PHE A 54 -7.34 -2.10 -12.14
N GLU A 55 -7.90 -1.17 -12.92
CA GLU A 55 -8.34 -1.45 -14.30
C GLU A 55 -7.21 -1.96 -15.19
N ARG A 56 -6.05 -1.27 -15.20
CA ARG A 56 -4.88 -1.74 -15.97
C ARG A 56 -4.32 -3.06 -15.45
N PHE A 57 -4.33 -3.26 -14.15
CA PHE A 57 -3.76 -4.46 -13.52
C PHE A 57 -4.58 -5.69 -13.85
N VAL A 58 -5.92 -5.63 -13.71
CA VAL A 58 -6.79 -6.77 -14.04
C VAL A 58 -6.93 -6.98 -15.55
N ALA A 59 -6.75 -5.94 -16.37
CA ALA A 59 -6.66 -6.11 -17.82
C ALA A 59 -5.38 -6.88 -18.22
N ARG A 60 -4.27 -6.62 -17.54
CA ARG A 60 -2.99 -7.31 -17.79
C ARG A 60 -2.91 -8.70 -17.16
N PHE A 61 -3.46 -8.85 -15.96
CA PHE A 61 -3.47 -10.08 -15.18
C PHE A 61 -4.94 -10.39 -14.81
N PRO A 62 -5.69 -11.04 -15.71
CA PRO A 62 -7.14 -11.25 -15.51
C PRO A 62 -7.49 -12.23 -14.38
N ASP A 63 -6.57 -13.09 -13.97
CA ASP A 63 -6.80 -14.12 -12.95
C ASP A 63 -5.53 -14.45 -12.14
N ALA A 64 -5.64 -15.37 -11.17
CA ALA A 64 -4.51 -15.75 -10.34
C ALA A 64 -3.44 -16.53 -11.12
N ARG A 65 -3.81 -17.27 -12.18
CA ARG A 65 -2.88 -18.07 -12.99
C ARG A 65 -1.99 -17.18 -13.84
N SER A 66 -2.57 -16.23 -14.54
CA SER A 66 -1.88 -15.20 -15.32
C SER A 66 -0.98 -14.32 -14.45
N LEU A 67 -1.45 -13.94 -13.25
CA LEU A 67 -0.61 -13.22 -12.29
C LEU A 67 0.57 -14.07 -11.81
N ALA A 68 0.35 -15.35 -11.51
CA ALA A 68 1.41 -16.27 -11.10
C ALA A 68 2.42 -16.55 -12.23
N ALA A 69 1.98 -16.62 -13.48
CA ALA A 69 2.85 -16.87 -14.63
C ALA A 69 3.73 -15.66 -14.99
N ALA A 70 3.37 -14.46 -14.55
CA ALA A 70 4.12 -13.25 -14.84
C ALA A 70 5.43 -13.15 -14.05
N ASP A 71 6.44 -12.53 -14.65
CA ASP A 71 7.65 -12.16 -13.92
C ASP A 71 7.35 -11.12 -12.84
N VAL A 72 7.99 -11.25 -11.68
CA VAL A 72 7.82 -10.28 -10.57
C VAL A 72 8.15 -8.85 -11.01
N ALA A 73 9.06 -8.67 -11.97
CA ALA A 73 9.41 -7.36 -12.53
C ALA A 73 8.22 -6.71 -13.24
N ASP A 74 7.45 -7.49 -13.99
CA ASP A 74 6.24 -7.02 -14.68
C ASP A 74 5.13 -6.65 -13.70
N VAL A 75 4.97 -7.44 -12.63
CA VAL A 75 4.01 -7.14 -11.57
C VAL A 75 4.39 -5.85 -10.84
N LEU A 76 5.67 -5.69 -10.49
CA LEU A 76 6.17 -4.45 -9.88
C LEU A 76 6.04 -3.25 -10.81
N LYS A 77 6.18 -3.46 -12.12
CA LYS A 77 5.96 -2.41 -13.12
C LYS A 77 4.50 -1.99 -13.20
N ALA A 78 3.56 -2.94 -13.21
CA ALA A 78 2.13 -2.63 -13.15
C ALA A 78 1.72 -1.94 -11.83
N TRP A 79 2.48 -2.17 -10.75
CA TRP A 79 2.29 -1.55 -9.44
C TRP A 79 3.01 -0.20 -9.27
N GLU A 80 3.85 0.20 -10.24
CA GLU A 80 4.73 1.35 -10.11
C GLU A 80 3.95 2.63 -9.83
N GLY A 81 4.23 3.27 -8.68
CA GLY A 81 3.56 4.50 -8.24
C GLY A 81 2.50 4.32 -7.16
N LEU A 82 1.99 3.11 -6.92
CA LEU A 82 1.06 2.84 -5.80
C LEU A 82 1.73 2.82 -4.42
N GLY A 83 3.06 2.67 -4.38
CA GLY A 83 3.82 2.56 -3.14
C GLY A 83 3.55 1.23 -2.39
N TYR A 84 4.26 1.06 -1.26
CA TYR A 84 4.20 -0.16 -0.43
C TYR A 84 4.36 -1.45 -1.26
N TYR A 85 5.45 -1.54 -2.01
CA TYR A 85 5.71 -2.61 -2.99
C TYR A 85 5.79 -4.03 -2.41
N SER A 86 5.93 -4.18 -1.10
CA SER A 86 5.77 -5.49 -0.45
C SER A 86 4.38 -6.07 -0.68
N ARG A 87 3.35 -5.23 -0.86
CA ARG A 87 1.99 -5.67 -1.23
C ARG A 87 1.99 -6.41 -2.56
N ALA A 88 2.58 -5.83 -3.61
CA ALA A 88 2.69 -6.45 -4.92
C ALA A 88 3.47 -7.77 -4.89
N ARG A 89 4.58 -7.81 -4.13
CA ARG A 89 5.38 -9.03 -3.98
C ARG A 89 4.63 -10.13 -3.23
N ASN A 90 3.92 -9.78 -2.15
CA ASN A 90 3.11 -10.74 -1.40
C ASN A 90 1.92 -11.24 -2.23
N LEU A 91 1.27 -10.34 -2.97
CA LEU A 91 0.20 -10.66 -3.92
C LEU A 91 0.69 -11.68 -4.95
N HIS A 92 1.85 -11.44 -5.56
CA HIS A 92 2.46 -12.35 -6.53
C HIS A 92 2.82 -13.71 -5.92
N ARG A 93 3.41 -13.73 -4.72
CA ARG A 93 3.68 -14.98 -3.98
C ARG A 93 2.41 -15.77 -3.68
N ALA A 94 1.33 -15.09 -3.25
CA ALA A 94 0.05 -15.74 -3.03
C ALA A 94 -0.59 -16.23 -4.32
N ALA A 95 -0.41 -15.52 -5.44
CA ALA A 95 -0.91 -15.97 -6.74
C ALA A 95 -0.25 -17.29 -7.15
N HIS A 96 1.06 -17.46 -6.92
CA HIS A 96 1.74 -18.74 -7.12
C HIS A 96 1.14 -19.88 -6.28
N VAL A 97 0.87 -19.63 -5.00
CA VAL A 97 0.24 -20.63 -4.12
C VAL A 97 -1.16 -20.98 -4.62
N VAL A 98 -1.98 -19.99 -4.98
CA VAL A 98 -3.33 -20.20 -5.51
C VAL A 98 -3.32 -20.97 -6.82
N ALA A 99 -2.41 -20.64 -7.74
CA ALA A 99 -2.29 -21.32 -9.03
C ALA A 99 -1.83 -22.78 -8.87
N ARG A 100 -0.92 -23.05 -7.94
CA ARG A 100 -0.36 -24.39 -7.71
C ARG A 100 -1.27 -25.28 -6.86
N ASP A 101 -1.78 -24.76 -5.76
CA ASP A 101 -2.40 -25.55 -4.68
C ASP A 101 -3.93 -25.43 -4.64
N CYS A 102 -4.51 -24.42 -5.29
CA CYS A 102 -5.95 -24.12 -5.24
C CYS A 102 -6.62 -24.15 -6.61
N GLY A 103 -6.00 -24.75 -7.63
CA GLY A 103 -6.58 -24.83 -8.98
C GLY A 103 -6.78 -23.46 -9.64
N GLY A 104 -6.03 -22.43 -9.23
CA GLY A 104 -6.13 -21.08 -9.79
C GLY A 104 -7.29 -20.24 -9.26
N GLU A 105 -8.05 -20.74 -8.30
CA GLU A 105 -9.13 -20.00 -7.64
C GLU A 105 -8.84 -19.81 -6.16
N LEU A 106 -9.28 -18.69 -5.58
CA LEU A 106 -9.10 -18.48 -4.15
C LEU A 106 -9.97 -19.49 -3.36
N PRO A 107 -9.44 -20.10 -2.31
CA PRO A 107 -10.24 -20.97 -1.45
C PRO A 107 -11.32 -20.16 -0.71
N CYS A 108 -12.47 -20.77 -0.45
CA CYS A 108 -13.55 -20.13 0.29
C CYS A 108 -13.40 -20.25 1.83
N SER A 109 -12.53 -21.14 2.32
CA SER A 109 -12.27 -21.31 3.77
C SER A 109 -11.43 -20.16 4.30
N VAL A 110 -11.80 -19.66 5.48
CA VAL A 110 -11.07 -18.60 6.18
C VAL A 110 -9.68 -19.05 6.59
N GLU A 111 -9.55 -20.30 7.03
CA GLU A 111 -8.29 -20.92 7.44
C GLU A 111 -7.34 -21.00 6.24
N GLN A 112 -7.84 -21.45 5.09
CA GLN A 112 -7.05 -21.52 3.86
C GLN A 112 -6.66 -20.13 3.35
N LEU A 113 -7.59 -19.16 3.38
CA LEU A 113 -7.31 -17.77 3.01
C LEU A 113 -6.24 -17.17 3.93
N ALA A 114 -6.32 -17.40 5.25
CA ALA A 114 -5.34 -16.90 6.22
C ALA A 114 -3.93 -17.50 6.04
N GLY A 115 -3.83 -18.69 5.44
CA GLY A 115 -2.55 -19.31 5.09
C GLY A 115 -1.82 -18.67 3.89
N LEU A 116 -2.51 -17.83 3.10
CA LEU A 116 -1.92 -17.24 1.90
C LEU A 116 -0.92 -16.11 2.22
N PRO A 117 0.20 -16.00 1.48
CA PRO A 117 1.15 -14.90 1.63
C PRO A 117 0.48 -13.51 1.55
N GLY A 118 0.62 -12.70 2.59
CA GLY A 118 0.05 -11.35 2.64
C GLY A 118 -1.43 -11.28 3.05
N PHE A 119 -2.07 -12.42 3.34
CA PHE A 119 -3.39 -12.46 3.96
C PHE A 119 -3.27 -12.32 5.47
N GLY A 120 -3.27 -11.07 5.94
CA GLY A 120 -3.47 -10.77 7.36
C GLY A 120 -4.95 -10.78 7.74
N PRO A 121 -5.28 -10.58 9.04
CA PRO A 121 -6.66 -10.62 9.53
C PRO A 121 -7.65 -9.75 8.73
N TYR A 122 -7.21 -8.56 8.31
CA TYR A 122 -8.02 -7.67 7.47
C TYR A 122 -8.33 -8.29 6.10
N THR A 123 -7.30 -8.67 5.32
CA THR A 123 -7.48 -9.19 3.95
C THR A 123 -8.30 -10.47 3.97
N THR A 124 -8.04 -11.37 4.92
CA THR A 124 -8.80 -12.61 5.09
C THR A 124 -10.27 -12.31 5.31
N ALA A 125 -10.61 -11.44 6.28
CA ALA A 125 -12.00 -11.07 6.54
C ALA A 125 -12.65 -10.36 5.34
N ALA A 126 -11.91 -9.49 4.64
CA ALA A 126 -12.41 -8.75 3.50
C ALA A 126 -12.76 -9.68 2.34
N VAL A 127 -11.87 -10.59 1.96
CA VAL A 127 -12.13 -11.56 0.88
C VAL A 127 -13.20 -12.56 1.31
N ALA A 128 -13.10 -13.15 2.51
CA ALA A 128 -14.08 -14.08 3.04
C ALA A 128 -15.50 -13.51 3.04
N SER A 129 -15.65 -12.25 3.46
CA SER A 129 -16.98 -11.64 3.53
C SER A 129 -17.46 -11.09 2.20
N ILE A 130 -16.64 -10.32 1.49
CA ILE A 130 -17.09 -9.59 0.30
C ILE A 130 -17.28 -10.56 -0.88
N ALA A 131 -16.36 -11.51 -1.05
CA ALA A 131 -16.40 -12.45 -2.17
C ALA A 131 -17.19 -13.72 -1.86
N PHE A 132 -17.08 -14.26 -0.63
CA PHE A 132 -17.71 -15.54 -0.26
C PHE A 132 -18.92 -15.40 0.67
N GLY A 133 -19.30 -14.17 1.03
CA GLY A 133 -20.50 -13.92 1.84
C GLY A 133 -20.40 -14.38 3.29
N LEU A 134 -19.19 -14.67 3.79
CA LEU A 134 -19.02 -15.14 5.16
C LEU A 134 -19.18 -14.00 6.19
N PRO A 135 -19.75 -14.26 7.38
CA PRO A 135 -20.07 -13.23 8.38
C PRO A 135 -18.86 -12.82 9.23
N PHE A 136 -17.76 -12.41 8.59
CA PHE A 136 -16.58 -11.90 9.27
C PHE A 136 -16.52 -10.37 9.16
N PRO A 137 -16.44 -9.62 10.27
CA PRO A 137 -16.41 -8.17 10.22
C PRO A 137 -15.07 -7.66 9.65
N VAL A 138 -15.15 -6.71 8.74
CA VAL A 138 -13.99 -6.06 8.11
C VAL A 138 -13.73 -4.74 8.82
N VAL A 139 -12.60 -4.63 9.50
CA VAL A 139 -12.29 -3.50 10.37
C VAL A 139 -11.03 -2.76 9.89
N ASP A 140 -11.23 -1.72 9.08
CA ASP A 140 -10.18 -0.79 8.67
C ASP A 140 -10.15 0.49 9.55
N GLY A 141 -9.31 1.46 9.19
CA GLY A 141 -9.26 2.75 9.87
C GLY A 141 -10.54 3.59 9.76
N ASN A 142 -11.36 3.36 8.73
CA ASN A 142 -12.67 4.02 8.58
C ASN A 142 -13.69 3.43 9.54
N VAL A 143 -13.78 2.11 9.60
CA VAL A 143 -14.66 1.37 10.50
C VAL A 143 -14.30 1.65 11.96
N LEU A 144 -13.01 1.63 12.31
CA LEU A 144 -12.56 1.99 13.66
C LEU A 144 -13.02 3.40 14.05
N ARG A 145 -12.88 4.39 13.16
CA ARG A 145 -13.36 5.76 13.43
C ARG A 145 -14.89 5.81 13.59
N VAL A 146 -15.62 5.18 12.68
CA VAL A 146 -17.09 5.15 12.71
C VAL A 146 -17.57 4.59 14.04
N PHE A 147 -17.04 3.44 14.45
CA PHE A 147 -17.55 2.71 15.61
C PHE A 147 -16.98 3.18 16.94
N SER A 148 -15.81 3.84 16.95
CA SER A 148 -15.41 4.66 18.10
C SER A 148 -16.40 5.79 18.34
N ARG A 149 -16.92 6.45 17.30
CA ARG A 149 -17.93 7.50 17.45
C ARG A 149 -19.31 6.91 17.78
N PHE A 150 -19.75 5.91 17.03
CA PHE A 150 -21.08 5.33 17.19
C PHE A 150 -21.33 4.80 18.60
N TRP A 151 -20.34 4.15 19.22
CA TRP A 151 -20.41 3.64 20.59
C TRP A 151 -19.70 4.50 21.64
N ALA A 152 -19.32 5.74 21.29
CA ALA A 152 -18.56 6.66 22.14
C ALA A 152 -17.35 6.00 22.86
N ILE A 153 -16.61 5.13 22.17
CA ILE A 153 -15.45 4.43 22.71
C ILE A 153 -14.25 5.37 22.69
N ALA A 154 -13.87 5.83 23.89
CA ALA A 154 -12.66 6.59 24.14
C ALA A 154 -11.38 5.72 24.04
N GLY A 155 -10.27 6.38 23.73
CA GLY A 155 -8.94 5.79 23.63
C GLY A 155 -8.43 5.54 22.20
N ASP A 156 -7.22 4.98 22.16
CA ASP A 156 -6.47 4.75 20.93
C ASP A 156 -6.98 3.54 20.12
N VAL A 157 -7.52 3.80 18.94
CA VAL A 157 -7.94 2.78 17.96
C VAL A 157 -6.79 1.93 17.40
N ARG A 158 -5.53 2.24 17.73
CA ARG A 158 -4.39 1.35 17.47
C ARG A 158 -4.18 0.30 18.55
N SER A 159 -4.76 0.49 19.74
CA SER A 159 -4.69 -0.50 20.81
C SER A 159 -5.44 -1.77 20.43
N THR A 160 -4.83 -2.92 20.68
CA THR A 160 -5.46 -4.24 20.46
C THR A 160 -6.80 -4.31 21.19
N ARG A 161 -6.88 -3.79 22.42
CA ARG A 161 -8.10 -3.77 23.23
C ARG A 161 -9.27 -3.08 22.53
N ILE A 162 -9.08 -1.87 21.98
CA ILE A 162 -10.17 -1.13 21.34
C ILE A 162 -10.56 -1.75 20.01
N ARG A 163 -9.57 -2.18 19.22
CA ARG A 163 -9.81 -2.89 17.95
C ARG A 163 -10.66 -4.13 18.18
N GLU A 164 -10.34 -4.89 19.22
CA GLU A 164 -11.05 -6.12 19.53
C GLU A 164 -12.43 -5.89 20.12
N CYS A 165 -12.59 -4.85 20.95
CA CYS A 165 -13.91 -4.42 21.40
C CYS A 165 -14.83 -4.07 20.22
N ILE A 166 -14.33 -3.31 19.25
CA ILE A 166 -15.10 -2.94 18.04
C ILE A 166 -15.37 -4.18 17.18
N ARG A 167 -14.36 -5.02 16.95
CA ARG A 167 -14.48 -6.24 16.14
C ARG A 167 -15.52 -7.19 16.69
N THR A 168 -15.52 -7.46 18.00
CA THR A 168 -16.49 -8.36 18.64
C THR A 168 -17.91 -7.86 18.49
N ARG A 169 -18.17 -6.57 18.77
CA ARG A 169 -19.52 -6.00 18.60
C ARG A 169 -20.00 -6.02 17.15
N LEU A 170 -19.08 -5.84 16.18
CA LEU A 170 -19.41 -5.97 14.77
C LEU A 170 -19.65 -7.43 14.35
N ALA A 171 -18.96 -8.39 14.98
CA ALA A 171 -19.18 -9.81 14.74
C ALA A 171 -20.61 -10.24 15.13
N ASP A 172 -21.10 -9.76 16.26
CA ASP A 172 -22.49 -10.02 16.70
C ASP A 172 -23.49 -9.42 15.69
N ALA A 173 -23.23 -8.20 15.21
CA ALA A 173 -24.10 -7.53 14.25
C ALA A 173 -24.12 -8.26 12.90
N ILE A 174 -22.96 -8.59 12.33
CA ILE A 174 -22.85 -9.21 11.00
C ILE A 174 -23.38 -10.65 10.98
N ALA A 175 -23.30 -11.39 12.09
CA ALA A 175 -23.82 -12.76 12.18
C ALA A 175 -25.33 -12.86 11.89
N SER A 176 -26.08 -11.77 12.14
CA SER A 176 -27.52 -11.69 11.85
C SER A 176 -27.86 -11.16 10.45
N GLN A 177 -26.85 -10.76 9.66
CA GLN A 177 -27.07 -10.10 8.39
C GLN A 177 -27.29 -11.09 7.24
N ARG A 178 -28.33 -10.85 6.45
CA ARG A 178 -28.60 -11.61 5.22
C ARG A 178 -27.54 -11.42 4.14
N SER A 179 -26.82 -10.29 4.16
CA SER A 179 -25.73 -10.00 3.22
C SER A 179 -24.53 -9.41 3.97
N PRO A 180 -23.61 -10.28 4.47
CA PRO A 180 -22.36 -9.83 5.09
C PRO A 180 -21.51 -8.97 4.17
N SER A 181 -21.51 -9.26 2.85
CA SER A 181 -20.80 -8.48 1.83
C SER A 181 -21.31 -7.04 1.76
N ASP A 182 -22.63 -6.82 1.64
CA ASP A 182 -23.20 -5.46 1.63
C ASP A 182 -22.93 -4.75 2.96
N PHE A 183 -23.07 -5.47 4.08
CA PHE A 183 -22.85 -4.90 5.41
C PHE A 183 -21.42 -4.36 5.56
N ASN A 184 -20.39 -5.18 5.29
CA ASN A 184 -19.00 -4.73 5.41
C ASN A 184 -18.66 -3.60 4.45
N GLN A 185 -19.12 -3.68 3.20
CA GLN A 185 -18.92 -2.58 2.26
C GLN A 185 -19.62 -1.30 2.71
N ALA A 186 -20.79 -1.40 3.33
CA ALA A 186 -21.49 -0.26 3.91
C ALA A 186 -20.73 0.38 5.08
N LEU A 187 -20.13 -0.41 5.98
CA LEU A 187 -19.29 0.10 7.07
C LEU A 187 -18.14 0.97 6.52
N MET A 188 -17.43 0.45 5.52
CA MET A 188 -16.30 1.14 4.89
C MET A 188 -16.75 2.38 4.12
N GLU A 189 -17.84 2.27 3.34
CA GLU A 189 -18.39 3.37 2.54
C GLU A 189 -18.87 4.53 3.43
N LEU A 190 -19.54 4.22 4.54
CA LEU A 190 -20.01 5.21 5.51
C LEU A 190 -18.83 6.01 6.08
N GLY A 191 -17.78 5.34 6.52
CA GLY A 191 -16.60 6.01 7.05
C GLY A 191 -15.90 6.85 5.97
N ALA A 192 -15.82 6.35 4.74
CA ALA A 192 -15.18 7.06 3.64
C ALA A 192 -15.94 8.33 3.19
N ARG A 193 -17.28 8.30 3.19
CA ARG A 193 -18.11 9.34 2.57
C ARG A 193 -18.82 10.27 3.56
N VAL A 194 -19.25 9.74 4.70
CA VAL A 194 -20.16 10.43 5.62
C VAL A 194 -19.46 10.72 6.94
N CYS A 195 -19.04 9.67 7.66
CA CYS A 195 -18.36 9.79 8.95
C CYS A 195 -16.86 10.08 8.74
N ARG A 196 -16.56 11.20 8.09
CA ARG A 196 -15.21 11.61 7.69
C ARG A 196 -14.36 12.02 8.91
N PRO A 197 -13.01 11.97 8.82
CA PRO A 197 -12.14 12.37 9.93
C PRO A 197 -12.37 13.81 10.40
N ARG A 198 -12.59 14.72 9.46
CA ARG A 198 -12.97 16.13 9.69
C ARG A 198 -14.36 16.36 9.11
N ASP A 199 -15.15 17.15 9.81
CA ASP A 199 -16.50 17.58 9.40
C ASP A 199 -17.37 16.42 8.89
N PRO A 200 -17.66 15.42 9.77
CA PRO A 200 -18.57 14.34 9.40
C PRO A 200 -19.95 14.90 9.07
N ASP A 201 -20.58 14.36 8.02
CA ASP A 201 -21.95 14.70 7.66
C ASP A 201 -22.93 13.93 8.55
N CYS A 202 -23.07 14.40 9.80
CA CYS A 202 -23.97 13.77 10.76
C CYS A 202 -25.45 13.94 10.39
N GLY A 203 -25.82 14.98 9.63
CA GLY A 203 -27.19 15.20 9.16
C GLY A 203 -27.64 14.17 8.13
N GLY A 204 -26.75 13.77 7.23
CA GLY A 204 -26.99 12.70 6.24
C GLY A 204 -26.65 11.28 6.72
N CYS A 205 -26.25 11.09 7.97
CA CYS A 205 -25.74 9.81 8.45
C CYS A 205 -26.87 8.83 8.81
N PRO A 206 -26.91 7.61 8.21
CA PRO A 206 -27.93 6.61 8.54
C PRO A 206 -27.82 6.06 9.97
N LEU A 207 -26.71 6.33 10.66
CA LEU A 207 -26.48 5.91 12.04
C LEU A 207 -26.74 7.03 13.06
N ALA A 208 -27.16 8.23 12.63
CA ALA A 208 -27.21 9.42 13.47
C ALA A 208 -28.08 9.25 14.72
N GLN A 209 -29.25 8.61 14.56
CA GLN A 209 -30.23 8.44 15.65
C GLN A 209 -29.67 7.63 16.82
N GLU A 210 -28.83 6.63 16.53
CA GLU A 210 -28.26 5.71 17.52
C GLU A 210 -26.79 6.05 17.87
N CYS A 211 -26.24 7.15 17.33
CA CYS A 211 -24.82 7.50 17.51
C CYS A 211 -24.56 8.19 18.85
N GLU A 212 -23.89 7.48 19.77
CA GLU A 212 -23.61 7.97 21.13
C GLU A 212 -22.67 9.20 21.13
N ALA A 213 -21.66 9.25 20.24
CA ALA A 213 -20.81 10.45 20.16
C ALA A 213 -21.55 11.67 19.62
N LEU A 214 -22.55 11.50 18.74
CA LEU A 214 -23.36 12.62 18.26
C LEU A 214 -24.21 13.19 19.39
N GLN A 215 -24.89 12.32 20.14
CA GLN A 215 -25.71 12.69 21.29
C GLN A 215 -24.90 13.41 22.39
N ARG A 216 -23.61 13.07 22.52
CA ARG A 216 -22.70 13.63 23.54
C ARG A 216 -21.80 14.76 23.02
N GLY A 217 -21.91 15.14 21.74
CA GLY A 217 -21.05 16.17 21.14
C GLY A 217 -19.58 15.77 20.93
N LEU A 218 -19.24 14.48 20.96
CA LEU A 218 -17.86 13.93 20.92
C LEU A 218 -17.37 13.55 19.52
N THR A 219 -18.13 13.83 18.46
CA THR A 219 -17.81 13.37 17.09
C THR A 219 -16.49 13.94 16.55
N ARG A 220 -16.07 15.11 17.01
CA ARG A 220 -14.80 15.76 16.63
C ARG A 220 -13.60 15.24 17.44
N ASP A 221 -13.85 14.76 18.65
CA ASP A 221 -12.82 14.32 19.60
C ASP A 221 -12.45 12.84 19.40
N LEU A 222 -13.40 12.05 18.91
CA LEU A 222 -13.21 10.62 18.66
C LEU A 222 -12.88 10.31 17.18
N PRO A 223 -12.00 9.32 16.94
CA PRO A 223 -11.12 8.67 17.91
C PRO A 223 -10.01 9.60 18.40
N GLU A 224 -9.51 9.36 19.60
CA GLU A 224 -8.45 10.16 20.20
C GLU A 224 -7.19 10.18 19.32
N ARG A 225 -6.64 11.37 19.11
CA ARG A 225 -5.46 11.57 18.26
C ARG A 225 -4.19 11.22 19.03
N GLN A 226 -3.34 10.40 18.43
CA GLN A 226 -1.98 10.20 18.96
C GLN A 226 -1.09 11.44 18.80
N GLN A 227 -0.14 11.59 19.71
CA GLN A 227 1.06 12.39 19.47
C GLN A 227 1.87 11.78 18.31
N ARG A 228 2.30 12.64 17.38
CA ARG A 228 3.14 12.22 16.27
C ARG A 228 4.52 11.84 16.81
N ARG A 229 4.96 10.59 16.56
CA ARG A 229 6.34 10.20 16.81
C ARG A 229 7.29 11.02 15.93
N ARG A 230 8.46 11.37 16.45
CA ARG A 230 9.52 11.96 15.63
C ARG A 230 9.91 10.98 14.53
N ILE A 231 9.83 11.43 13.28
CA ILE A 231 10.17 10.64 12.11
C ILE A 231 11.66 10.89 11.80
N PRO A 232 12.52 9.85 11.75
CA PRO A 232 13.94 10.04 11.45
C PRO A 232 14.16 10.65 10.06
N HIS A 233 15.23 11.43 9.92
CA HIS A 233 15.66 12.01 8.64
C HIS A 233 16.99 11.40 8.20
N LEU A 234 17.01 10.79 7.01
CA LEU A 234 18.18 10.16 6.42
C LEU A 234 18.79 11.08 5.35
N ARG A 235 20.12 11.09 5.28
CA ARG A 235 20.88 11.75 4.20
C ARG A 235 21.60 10.67 3.41
N VAL A 236 21.36 10.65 2.10
CA VAL A 236 21.86 9.63 1.18
C VAL A 236 22.59 10.32 0.04
N ALA A 237 23.69 9.74 -0.40
CA ALA A 237 24.38 10.14 -1.63
C ALA A 237 24.11 9.10 -2.73
N VAL A 238 23.97 9.57 -3.96
CA VAL A 238 23.69 8.74 -5.14
C VAL A 238 24.70 9.04 -6.23
N GLY A 239 25.29 8.00 -6.81
CA GLY A 239 26.18 8.10 -7.96
C GLY A 239 25.47 7.73 -9.26
N VAL A 240 25.36 8.68 -10.19
CA VAL A 240 24.90 8.42 -11.56
C VAL A 240 26.14 8.17 -12.42
N VAL A 241 26.45 6.91 -12.64
CA VAL A 241 27.63 6.48 -13.40
C VAL A 241 27.29 6.44 -14.89
N TRP A 242 27.98 7.25 -15.70
CA TRP A 242 27.78 7.30 -17.15
C TRP A 242 28.83 6.50 -17.91
N ASN A 243 28.40 5.88 -19.01
CA ASN A 243 29.24 5.21 -19.99
C ASN A 243 28.57 5.27 -21.38
N ASN A 244 29.22 5.86 -22.37
CA ASN A 244 28.74 5.93 -23.77
C ASN A 244 27.27 6.36 -23.91
N GLY A 245 26.87 7.45 -23.23
CA GLY A 245 25.51 7.98 -23.27
C GLY A 245 24.45 7.15 -22.52
N ARG A 246 24.86 6.10 -21.80
CA ARG A 246 24.02 5.29 -20.91
C ARG A 246 24.45 5.50 -19.46
N PHE A 247 23.53 5.29 -18.52
CA PHE A 247 23.83 5.28 -17.09
C PHE A 247 23.51 3.93 -16.45
N LEU A 248 24.24 3.60 -15.40
CA LEU A 248 24.08 2.36 -14.67
C LEU A 248 22.91 2.41 -13.68
N ILE A 249 22.13 1.33 -13.68
CA ILE A 249 21.13 1.03 -12.64
C ILE A 249 21.34 -0.38 -12.08
N ALA A 250 20.95 -0.58 -10.83
CA ALA A 250 20.97 -1.88 -10.16
C ALA A 250 19.60 -2.20 -9.56
N ARG A 251 19.24 -3.49 -9.53
CA ARG A 251 18.00 -3.96 -8.91
C ARG A 251 18.21 -4.20 -7.41
N ARG A 252 17.29 -3.75 -6.57
CA ARG A 252 17.28 -4.01 -5.13
C ARG A 252 16.97 -5.47 -4.84
N GLY A 253 17.57 -6.04 -3.79
CA GLY A 253 17.21 -7.37 -3.28
C GLY A 253 15.74 -7.43 -2.86
N LEU A 254 15.05 -8.55 -3.02
CA LEU A 254 13.60 -8.66 -2.77
C LEU A 254 13.22 -8.51 -1.28
N ASP A 255 14.15 -8.84 -0.40
CA ASP A 255 14.11 -8.74 1.06
C ASP A 255 14.36 -7.30 1.56
N GLN A 256 14.97 -6.45 0.74
CA GLN A 256 15.26 -5.07 1.10
C GLN A 256 14.02 -4.16 1.04
N MET A 257 14.10 -3.00 1.70
CA MET A 257 13.14 -1.92 1.48
C MET A 257 13.06 -1.61 -0.02
N LEU A 258 11.85 -1.40 -0.58
CA LEU A 258 11.65 -1.20 -2.02
C LEU A 258 12.19 -2.36 -2.90
N GLY A 259 12.28 -3.56 -2.33
CA GLY A 259 12.88 -4.73 -3.00
C GLY A 259 12.27 -5.07 -4.35
N GLY A 260 13.15 -5.45 -5.29
CA GLY A 260 12.82 -5.75 -6.68
C GLY A 260 12.72 -4.52 -7.59
N LEU A 261 12.69 -3.30 -7.06
CA LEU A 261 12.77 -2.08 -7.87
C LEU A 261 14.20 -1.78 -8.30
N TRP A 262 14.33 -1.02 -9.38
CA TRP A 262 15.59 -0.52 -9.89
C TRP A 262 15.95 0.81 -9.27
N GLU A 263 17.23 1.09 -9.14
CA GLU A 263 17.74 2.36 -8.64
C GLU A 263 19.15 2.66 -9.14
N PHE A 264 19.62 3.87 -8.84
CA PHE A 264 21.03 4.22 -8.96
C PHE A 264 21.78 3.70 -7.71
N PRO A 265 23.05 3.30 -7.85
CA PRO A 265 23.90 2.98 -6.69
C PRO A 265 23.97 4.15 -5.70
N GLY A 266 23.86 3.87 -4.41
CA GLY A 266 23.94 4.90 -3.39
C GLY A 266 23.43 4.48 -2.02
N GLY A 267 23.96 5.15 -1.00
CA GLY A 267 23.68 4.81 0.38
C GLY A 267 23.91 5.94 1.36
N LYS A 268 23.91 5.58 2.64
CA LYS A 268 23.94 6.54 3.75
C LYS A 268 25.35 7.03 3.94
N ARG A 269 25.47 8.31 4.32
CA ARG A 269 26.75 8.88 4.72
C ARG A 269 27.26 8.25 6.01
N GLU A 270 28.47 7.72 5.99
CA GLU A 270 29.22 7.27 7.17
C GLU A 270 29.84 8.45 7.95
N ARG A 271 30.44 8.17 9.11
CA ARG A 271 31.10 9.22 9.90
C ARG A 271 32.44 9.56 9.26
N GLY A 272 32.71 10.85 9.07
CA GLY A 272 34.00 11.34 8.58
C GLY A 272 34.09 11.56 7.06
N GLU A 273 33.09 11.14 6.28
CA GLU A 273 33.06 11.36 4.83
C GLU A 273 32.12 12.51 4.41
N THR A 274 32.46 13.14 3.28
CA THR A 274 31.58 14.04 2.51
C THR A 274 30.57 13.23 1.69
N LEU A 275 29.49 13.86 1.24
CA LEU A 275 28.50 13.17 0.39
C LEU A 275 29.06 12.76 -0.98
N ALA A 276 30.08 13.44 -1.49
CA ALA A 276 30.72 13.07 -2.74
C ALA A 276 31.54 11.78 -2.55
N GLU A 277 32.30 11.69 -1.46
CA GLU A 277 33.04 10.47 -1.08
C GLU A 277 32.08 9.30 -0.82
N THR A 278 30.95 9.54 -0.14
CA THR A 278 29.89 8.53 0.01
C THR A 278 29.43 7.99 -1.35
N ALA A 279 29.19 8.85 -2.35
CA ALA A 279 28.74 8.39 -3.67
C ALA A 279 29.78 7.50 -4.37
N VAL A 280 31.07 7.83 -4.25
CA VAL A 280 32.16 7.02 -4.82
C VAL A 280 32.25 5.67 -4.09
N ARG A 281 32.23 5.69 -2.75
CA ARG A 281 32.29 4.48 -1.91
C ARG A 281 31.13 3.54 -2.22
N GLU A 282 29.89 4.04 -2.24
CA GLU A 282 28.69 3.22 -2.48
C GLU A 282 28.65 2.64 -3.90
N VAL A 283 29.10 3.38 -4.92
CA VAL A 283 29.26 2.81 -6.27
C VAL A 283 30.28 1.65 -6.25
N ARG A 284 31.40 1.83 -5.56
CA ARG A 284 32.42 0.77 -5.46
C ARG A 284 31.90 -0.45 -4.70
N GLU A 285 31.24 -0.26 -3.57
CA GLU A 285 30.71 -1.34 -2.73
C GLU A 285 29.57 -2.10 -3.40
N GLU A 286 28.64 -1.40 -4.05
CA GLU A 286 27.44 -2.03 -4.62
C GLU A 286 27.68 -2.72 -5.96
N VAL A 287 28.56 -2.15 -6.79
CA VAL A 287 28.73 -2.56 -8.18
C VAL A 287 30.19 -2.76 -8.61
N GLY A 288 31.16 -2.57 -7.72
CA GLY A 288 32.57 -2.88 -7.98
C GLY A 288 33.30 -1.91 -8.91
N LEU A 289 32.72 -0.75 -9.21
CA LEU A 289 33.28 0.21 -10.17
C LEU A 289 34.00 1.34 -9.45
N ASP A 290 35.22 1.66 -9.91
CA ASP A 290 35.94 2.85 -9.49
C ASP A 290 35.49 4.05 -10.34
N VAL A 291 35.07 5.11 -9.66
CA VAL A 291 34.53 6.32 -10.28
C VAL A 291 35.10 7.58 -9.64
N ARG A 292 35.03 8.69 -10.37
CA ARG A 292 35.20 10.03 -9.78
C ARG A 292 33.91 10.83 -9.89
N VAL A 293 33.66 11.69 -8.91
CA VAL A 293 32.58 12.68 -9.00
C VAL A 293 32.99 13.79 -9.96
N VAL A 294 32.15 14.08 -10.95
CA VAL A 294 32.31 15.19 -11.90
C VAL A 294 31.66 16.45 -11.34
N ARG A 295 30.39 16.33 -10.92
CA ARG A 295 29.62 17.45 -10.35
C ARG A 295 28.45 16.95 -9.51
N ARG A 296 27.93 17.82 -8.66
CA ARG A 296 26.63 17.63 -8.00
C ARG A 296 25.52 18.01 -8.99
N VAL A 297 24.62 17.07 -9.29
CA VAL A 297 23.50 17.29 -10.21
C VAL A 297 22.33 17.97 -9.51
N CYS A 298 21.85 17.39 -8.41
CA CYS A 298 20.69 17.92 -7.70
C CYS A 298 20.57 17.38 -6.27
N THR A 299 19.58 17.91 -5.55
CA THR A 299 19.18 17.39 -4.23
C THR A 299 17.67 17.15 -4.24
N VAL A 300 17.26 15.92 -3.91
CA VAL A 300 15.86 15.49 -3.92
C VAL A 300 15.42 15.14 -2.50
N ARG A 301 14.32 15.76 -2.06
CA ARG A 301 13.65 15.40 -0.79
C ARG A 301 12.48 14.46 -1.05
N HIS A 302 12.36 13.43 -0.22
CA HIS A 302 11.27 12.46 -0.29
C HIS A 302 10.84 12.02 1.11
N GLY A 303 9.54 11.84 1.31
CA GLY A 303 8.97 11.37 2.57
C GLY A 303 8.39 9.98 2.42
N TYR A 304 8.80 9.05 3.27
CA TYR A 304 8.14 7.77 3.49
C TYR A 304 7.35 7.82 4.81
N SER A 305 6.47 6.86 5.04
CA SER A 305 5.64 6.80 6.26
C SER A 305 6.45 6.74 7.55
N HIS A 306 7.65 6.13 7.53
CA HIS A 306 8.47 5.86 8.72
C HIS A 306 9.78 6.65 8.78
N PHE A 307 10.18 7.34 7.71
CA PHE A 307 11.35 8.21 7.67
C PHE A 307 11.23 9.22 6.54
N THR A 308 12.00 10.30 6.62
CA THR A 308 12.21 11.22 5.49
C THR A 308 13.63 11.07 4.99
N VAL A 309 13.87 11.32 3.71
CA VAL A 309 15.20 11.21 3.11
C VAL A 309 15.51 12.39 2.22
N THR A 310 16.76 12.86 2.28
CA THR A 310 17.35 13.79 1.33
C THR A 310 18.44 13.06 0.54
N LEU A 311 18.26 12.95 -0.78
CA LEU A 311 19.23 12.37 -1.70
C LEU A 311 20.03 13.49 -2.34
N THR A 312 21.35 13.41 -2.28
CA THR A 312 22.24 14.27 -3.06
C THR A 312 22.81 13.46 -4.20
N VAL A 313 22.54 13.90 -5.42
CA VAL A 313 22.85 13.15 -6.63
C VAL A 313 24.11 13.73 -7.26
N PHE A 314 25.07 12.87 -7.52
CA PHE A 314 26.34 13.18 -8.16
C PHE A 314 26.43 12.50 -9.52
N GLU A 315 26.97 13.23 -10.49
CA GLU A 315 27.39 12.65 -11.75
C GLU A 315 28.78 12.07 -11.58
N CYS A 316 28.95 10.81 -11.99
CA CYS A 316 30.17 10.05 -11.82
C CYS A 316 30.71 9.58 -13.17
N GLU A 317 32.01 9.76 -13.37
CA GLU A 317 32.74 9.26 -14.53
C GLU A 317 33.56 8.03 -14.12
N LEU A 318 33.55 7.00 -14.98
CA LEU A 318 34.33 5.78 -14.78
C LEU A 318 35.84 6.05 -14.77
N ARG A 319 36.54 5.39 -13.83
CA ARG A 319 38.00 5.34 -13.76
C ARG A 319 38.55 3.93 -13.98
N CYS A 320 37.69 2.97 -14.22
CA CYS A 320 38.02 1.59 -14.54
C CYS A 320 37.28 1.12 -15.80
N ASP A 321 37.63 -0.07 -16.28
CA ASP A 321 36.90 -0.72 -17.37
C ASP A 321 35.48 -1.10 -16.89
N PRO A 322 34.40 -0.72 -17.61
CA PRO A 322 33.04 -1.16 -17.32
C PRO A 322 32.88 -2.68 -17.14
N ALA A 323 33.74 -3.51 -17.74
CA ALA A 323 33.77 -4.97 -17.58
C ALA A 323 34.12 -5.43 -16.15
N GLN A 324 34.68 -4.53 -15.34
CA GLN A 324 34.92 -4.74 -13.91
C GLN A 324 33.65 -4.64 -13.06
N LEU A 325 32.49 -4.37 -13.67
CA LEU A 325 31.20 -4.42 -12.98
C LEU A 325 31.05 -5.75 -12.23
N ARG A 326 30.86 -5.66 -10.92
CA ARG A 326 30.65 -6.79 -10.00
C ARG A 326 29.46 -6.46 -9.12
N CYS A 327 28.30 -6.99 -9.47
CA CYS A 327 27.11 -6.90 -8.66
C CYS A 327 26.46 -8.28 -8.56
N THR A 328 26.13 -8.71 -7.36
CA THR A 328 25.38 -9.96 -7.13
C THR A 328 23.91 -9.84 -7.55
N ARG A 329 23.46 -8.62 -7.88
CA ARG A 329 22.10 -8.29 -8.29
C ARG A 329 22.09 -7.90 -9.76
N PRO A 330 20.95 -8.06 -10.47
CA PRO A 330 20.85 -7.60 -11.85
C PRO A 330 21.14 -6.12 -12.00
N THR A 331 21.93 -5.79 -13.02
CA THR A 331 22.31 -4.44 -13.40
C THR A 331 21.95 -4.20 -14.86
N ALA A 332 21.82 -2.94 -15.25
CA ALA A 332 21.59 -2.56 -16.63
C ALA A 332 22.20 -1.19 -16.92
N TRP A 333 22.74 -1.03 -18.12
CA TRP A 333 23.13 0.26 -18.68
C TRP A 333 21.98 0.75 -19.55
N ILE A 334 21.36 1.86 -19.16
CA ILE A 334 20.14 2.36 -19.81
C ILE A 334 20.25 3.82 -20.21
N THR A 335 19.43 4.22 -21.17
CA THR A 335 19.22 5.63 -21.54
C THR A 335 18.02 6.22 -20.80
N LEU A 336 17.88 7.55 -20.84
CA LEU A 336 16.71 8.25 -20.28
C LEU A 336 15.38 7.86 -20.97
N ALA A 337 15.44 7.38 -22.22
CA ALA A 337 14.29 6.90 -22.97
C ALA A 337 13.85 5.49 -22.51
N GLU A 338 14.74 4.72 -21.91
CA GLU A 338 14.47 3.34 -21.47
C GLU A 338 13.95 3.26 -20.04
N THR A 339 13.89 4.38 -19.30
CA THR A 339 13.45 4.40 -17.88
C THR A 339 12.03 3.85 -17.68
N ASP A 340 11.19 3.88 -18.72
CA ASP A 340 9.82 3.38 -18.64
C ASP A 340 9.72 1.86 -18.81
N ARG A 341 10.81 1.19 -19.16
CA ARG A 341 10.89 -0.29 -19.18
C ARG A 341 11.12 -0.89 -17.80
N TYR A 342 11.57 -0.08 -16.84
CA TYR A 342 11.93 -0.53 -15.49
C TYR A 342 10.99 0.10 -14.45
N ALA A 343 10.84 -0.57 -13.32
CA ALA A 343 10.06 -0.09 -12.18
C ALA A 343 11.00 0.61 -11.18
N PHE A 344 10.75 1.88 -10.92
CA PHE A 344 11.57 2.72 -10.06
C PHE A 344 10.79 3.26 -8.85
N PRO A 345 11.47 3.54 -7.73
CA PRO A 345 10.91 4.37 -6.68
C PRO A 345 10.54 5.77 -7.19
N GLY A 346 9.51 6.36 -6.59
CA GLY A 346 9.10 7.73 -6.95
C GLY A 346 10.20 8.77 -6.75
N VAL A 347 11.20 8.50 -5.91
CA VAL A 347 12.36 9.39 -5.74
C VAL A 347 13.26 9.41 -6.99
N ASN A 348 13.52 8.26 -7.62
CA ASN A 348 14.33 8.17 -8.85
C ASN A 348 13.61 8.84 -10.03
N ARG A 349 12.28 8.77 -10.08
CA ARG A 349 11.48 9.51 -11.08
C ARG A 349 11.71 11.02 -11.01
N LYS A 350 11.90 11.58 -9.80
CA LYS A 350 12.31 13.00 -9.63
C LYS A 350 13.73 13.26 -10.14
N ILE A 351 14.65 12.31 -9.96
CA ILE A 351 16.02 12.41 -10.47
C ILE A 351 16.01 12.42 -12.01
N PHE A 352 15.28 11.50 -12.66
CA PHE A 352 15.17 11.48 -14.12
C PHE A 352 14.58 12.78 -14.68
N ALA A 353 13.61 13.38 -14.01
CA ALA A 353 13.04 14.66 -14.42
C ALA A 353 14.08 15.80 -14.42
N VAL A 354 15.10 15.73 -13.55
CA VAL A 354 16.22 16.68 -13.55
C VAL A 354 17.23 16.31 -14.63
N LEU A 355 17.60 15.04 -14.76
CA LEU A 355 18.56 14.57 -15.76
C LEU A 355 18.10 14.86 -17.20
N ARG A 356 16.80 14.89 -17.47
CA ARG A 356 16.24 15.26 -18.79
C ARG A 356 16.37 16.75 -19.13
N ARG A 357 16.74 17.60 -18.16
CA ARG A 357 16.89 19.05 -18.32
C ARG A 357 18.35 19.49 -18.37
N CYS A 358 19.27 18.59 -18.05
CA CYS A 358 20.70 18.76 -18.23
C CYS A 358 21.08 18.24 -19.61
#